data_AF-C0CMK0-F1
#
_entry.id   AF-C0CMK0-F1
#
_cell.length_a   1.000
_cell.length_b   1.000
_cell.length_c   1.000
_cell.angle_alpha   90.00
_cell.angle_beta   90.00
_cell.angle_gamma   90.00
#
_symmetry.space_group_name_H-M   'P 1'
#
loop_
_entity.id
_entity.type
_entity.pdbx_description
1 polymer ?
#
loop_
_entity_poly.entity_id
_entity_poly.type
_entity_poly.pdbx_seq_one_letter_code
_entity_poly.pdbx_strand_id
1 'polypeptide(L)'
;MRGLLMKDFYMLLEMKKFAGMMAVIGLLLLITNSGGEGFVISYMTIMSAFMVLSTLSQDEGGKGIQFLLTLPVTRKIYVKEKYCLGLLNGIGFWLVSAVVVGIVTAVRNRGTAPVDFIWECLLYLTVLFAMLALMLPVQLKYGGEKGRLVIVIAVAVILCVAIGSAKFMERANVDASGTVEWIAAHSVFSYGLLVAVLLALLWISYRISLHVMEKKQY
;
A
#
# COMPACT_ATOMS: atom_id res chain seq x y z
N MET A 1 2.87 -14.08 18.67
CA MET A 1 2.79 -13.64 17.25
C MET A 1 1.95 -14.58 16.40
N ARG A 2 2.20 -15.91 16.36
CA ARG A 2 1.43 -16.83 15.49
C ARG A 2 -0.09 -16.80 15.70
N GLY A 3 -0.57 -16.85 16.95
CA GLY A 3 -2.03 -16.89 17.23
C GLY A 3 -2.77 -15.59 16.87
N LEU A 4 -2.08 -14.46 16.89
CA LEU A 4 -2.64 -13.14 16.65
C LEU A 4 -2.67 -12.88 15.13
N LEU A 5 -1.61 -13.28 14.41
CA LEU A 5 -1.61 -13.34 12.94
C LEU A 5 -2.71 -14.26 12.43
N MET A 6 -2.92 -15.42 13.07
CA MET A 6 -3.97 -16.35 12.68
C MET A 6 -5.37 -15.74 12.88
N LYS A 7 -5.60 -15.01 13.98
CA LYS A 7 -6.82 -14.21 14.19
C LYS A 7 -7.05 -13.23 13.05
N ASP A 8 -6.03 -12.43 12.71
CA ASP A 8 -6.18 -11.43 11.66
C ASP A 8 -6.35 -12.06 10.25
N PHE A 9 -5.74 -13.22 9.98
CA PHE A 9 -6.00 -14.00 8.76
C PHE A 9 -7.45 -14.50 8.70
N TYR A 10 -8.01 -14.96 9.82
CA TYR A 10 -9.44 -15.29 9.90
C TYR A 10 -10.32 -14.07 9.65
N MET A 11 -9.95 -12.91 10.19
CA MET A 11 -10.66 -11.65 9.96
C MET A 11 -10.60 -11.21 8.48
N LEU A 12 -9.46 -11.40 7.81
CA LEU A 12 -9.33 -11.21 6.37
C LEU A 12 -10.20 -12.20 5.58
N LEU A 13 -10.33 -13.45 6.04
CA LEU A 13 -11.22 -14.45 5.44
C LEU A 13 -12.70 -14.09 5.63
N GLU A 14 -13.08 -13.42 6.73
CA GLU A 14 -14.43 -12.87 6.92
C GLU A 14 -14.73 -11.74 5.92
N MET A 15 -13.71 -11.01 5.48
CA MET A 15 -13.80 -10.02 4.41
C MET A 15 -13.83 -10.62 2.98
N LYS A 16 -14.12 -11.92 2.83
CA LYS A 16 -14.22 -12.61 1.52
C LYS A 16 -15.14 -11.93 0.51
N LYS A 17 -16.21 -11.26 0.95
CA LYS A 17 -17.11 -10.51 0.05
C LYS A 17 -16.41 -9.31 -0.58
N PHE A 18 -15.59 -8.60 0.19
CA PHE A 18 -14.81 -7.46 -0.29
C PHE A 18 -13.69 -7.94 -1.24
N ALA A 19 -12.94 -8.97 -0.85
CA ALA A 19 -11.91 -9.57 -1.71
C ALA A 19 -12.51 -10.14 -3.02
N GLY A 20 -13.68 -10.78 -2.95
CA GLY A 20 -14.40 -11.28 -4.12
C GLY A 20 -14.85 -10.14 -5.05
N MET A 21 -15.36 -9.04 -4.50
CA MET A 21 -15.72 -7.86 -5.28
C MET A 21 -14.50 -7.23 -5.96
N MET A 22 -13.37 -7.10 -5.25
CA MET A 22 -12.10 -6.66 -5.83
C MET A 22 -11.67 -7.55 -6.99
N ALA A 23 -11.76 -8.87 -6.84
CA ALA A 23 -11.38 -9.81 -7.89
C ALA A 23 -12.28 -9.68 -9.13
N VAL A 24 -13.60 -9.53 -8.94
CA VAL A 24 -14.55 -9.31 -10.05
C VAL A 24 -14.24 -8.02 -10.79
N ILE A 25 -14.02 -6.91 -10.06
CA ILE A 25 -13.68 -5.61 -10.66
C ILE A 25 -12.33 -5.70 -11.39
N GLY A 26 -11.32 -6.30 -10.77
CA GLY A 26 -10.00 -6.50 -11.40
C GLY A 26 -10.09 -7.31 -12.70
N LEU A 27 -10.94 -8.34 -12.73
CA LEU A 27 -11.15 -9.16 -13.92
C LEU A 27 -11.91 -8.38 -15.02
N LEU A 28 -12.92 -7.57 -14.65
CA LEU A 28 -13.61 -6.68 -15.60
C LEU A 28 -12.66 -5.65 -16.22
N LEU A 29 -11.79 -5.04 -15.41
CA LEU A 29 -10.78 -4.08 -15.88
C LEU A 29 -9.80 -4.73 -16.85
N LEU A 30 -9.39 -5.97 -16.58
CA LEU A 30 -8.48 -6.73 -17.43
C LEU A 30 -9.12 -7.13 -18.77
N ILE A 31 -10.39 -7.52 -18.75
CA ILE A 31 -11.15 -7.84 -19.97
C ILE A 31 -11.32 -6.59 -20.83
N THR A 32 -11.82 -5.51 -20.23
CA THR A 32 -12.15 -4.24 -20.91
C THR A 32 -10.90 -3.49 -21.38
N ASN A 33 -9.73 -3.80 -20.80
CA ASN A 33 -8.46 -3.14 -21.07
C ASN A 33 -8.53 -1.62 -20.84
N SER A 34 -9.41 -1.18 -19.94
CA SER A 34 -9.59 0.21 -19.58
C SER A 34 -8.45 0.65 -18.66
N GLY A 35 -7.48 1.42 -19.20
CA GLY A 35 -6.38 2.01 -18.42
C GLY A 35 -5.02 1.30 -18.52
N GLY A 36 -4.91 0.24 -19.32
CA GLY A 36 -3.67 -0.53 -19.48
C GLY A 36 -3.47 -1.63 -18.44
N GLU A 37 -2.51 -2.51 -18.69
CA GLU A 37 -2.28 -3.74 -17.89
C GLU A 37 -1.75 -3.43 -16.47
N GLY A 38 -0.95 -2.38 -16.33
CA GLY A 38 -0.48 -1.89 -15.02
C GLY A 38 -1.59 -1.33 -14.12
N PHE A 39 -2.73 -0.89 -14.69
CA PHE A 39 -3.84 -0.39 -13.91
C PHE A 39 -4.43 -1.47 -12.98
N VAL A 40 -4.55 -2.71 -13.47
CA VAL A 40 -5.09 -3.83 -12.68
C VAL A 40 -4.16 -4.15 -11.51
N ILE A 41 -2.84 -4.14 -11.74
CA ILE A 41 -1.84 -4.37 -10.69
C ILE A 41 -1.96 -3.30 -9.61
N SER A 42 -2.00 -2.02 -10.02
CA SER A 42 -2.13 -0.89 -9.08
C SER A 42 -3.44 -0.93 -8.28
N TYR A 43 -4.55 -1.29 -8.92
CA TYR A 43 -5.85 -1.42 -8.28
C TYR A 43 -5.82 -2.50 -7.19
N MET A 44 -5.32 -3.69 -7.53
CA MET A 44 -5.25 -4.81 -6.58
C MET A 44 -4.32 -4.50 -5.40
N THR A 45 -3.17 -3.85 -5.65
CA THR A 45 -2.25 -3.43 -4.57
C THR A 45 -2.87 -2.39 -3.65
N ILE A 46 -3.46 -1.32 -4.18
CA ILE A 46 -4.06 -0.26 -3.35
C ILE A 46 -5.24 -0.81 -2.54
N MET A 47 -6.11 -1.61 -3.16
CA MET A 47 -7.28 -2.17 -2.47
C MET A 47 -6.87 -3.15 -1.35
N SER A 48 -5.76 -3.87 -1.51
CA SER A 48 -5.21 -4.72 -0.44
C SER A 48 -4.81 -3.91 0.80
N ALA A 49 -4.21 -2.72 0.63
CA ALA A 49 -3.89 -1.83 1.74
C ALA A 49 -5.15 -1.34 2.48
N PHE A 50 -6.22 -1.05 1.74
CA PHE A 50 -7.53 -0.70 2.32
C PHE A 50 -8.17 -1.85 3.09
N MET A 51 -7.97 -3.10 2.66
CA MET A 51 -8.44 -4.28 3.39
C MET A 51 -7.78 -4.37 4.76
N VAL A 52 -6.46 -4.13 4.83
CA VAL A 52 -5.69 -4.10 6.09
C VAL A 52 -6.11 -2.93 6.99
N LEU A 53 -6.42 -1.78 6.42
CA LEU A 53 -6.99 -0.66 7.16
C LEU A 53 -8.34 -1.03 7.78
N SER A 54 -9.16 -1.74 7.03
CA SER A 54 -10.51 -2.14 7.45
C SER A 54 -10.45 -3.14 8.60
N THR A 55 -9.51 -4.10 8.60
CA THR A 55 -9.33 -5.03 9.74
C THR A 55 -8.90 -4.28 11.00
N LEU A 56 -8.02 -3.30 10.87
CA LEU A 56 -7.59 -2.47 12.00
C LEU A 56 -8.76 -1.65 12.58
N SER A 57 -9.60 -1.09 11.72
CA SER A 57 -10.78 -0.34 12.12
C SER A 57 -11.84 -1.22 12.80
N GLN A 58 -11.98 -2.48 12.41
CA GLN A 58 -12.89 -3.43 13.06
C GLN A 58 -12.37 -3.86 14.45
N ASP A 59 -11.06 -4.02 14.60
CA ASP A 59 -10.42 -4.30 15.89
C ASP A 59 -10.65 -3.18 16.93
N GLU A 60 -10.74 -1.92 16.47
CA GLU A 60 -10.99 -0.76 17.34
C GLU A 60 -12.46 -0.57 17.70
N GLY A 61 -13.38 -0.81 16.75
CA GLY A 61 -14.82 -0.60 16.94
C GLY A 61 -15.44 -1.47 18.05
N GLY A 62 -14.81 -2.61 18.38
CA GLY A 62 -15.30 -3.56 19.39
C GLY A 62 -14.61 -3.48 20.77
N LYS A 63 -13.82 -2.45 21.09
CA LYS A 63 -12.88 -2.44 22.24
C LYS A 63 -11.86 -3.61 22.20
N GLY A 64 -11.66 -4.22 21.03
CA GLY A 64 -10.79 -5.38 20.85
C GLY A 64 -9.34 -5.11 21.28
N ILE A 65 -8.87 -3.88 21.10
CA ILE A 65 -7.53 -3.47 21.57
C ILE A 65 -7.43 -3.44 23.11
N GLN A 66 -8.46 -2.97 23.82
CA GLN A 66 -8.46 -2.98 25.29
C GLN A 66 -8.43 -4.41 25.84
N PHE A 67 -9.18 -5.32 25.21
CA PHE A 67 -9.15 -6.75 25.55
C PHE A 67 -7.82 -7.41 25.19
N LEU A 68 -7.27 -7.13 24.00
CA LEU A 68 -5.96 -7.66 23.56
C LEU A 68 -4.81 -7.21 24.47
N LEU A 69 -4.90 -6.02 25.08
CA LEU A 69 -3.90 -5.52 26.03
C LEU A 69 -4.05 -6.10 27.45
N THR A 70 -5.12 -6.83 27.75
CA THR A 70 -5.23 -7.64 28.98
C THR A 70 -4.54 -9.01 28.85
N LEU A 71 -4.27 -9.45 27.62
CA LEU A 71 -3.45 -10.62 27.34
C LEU A 71 -1.94 -10.24 27.49
N PRO A 72 -1.02 -11.21 27.66
CA PRO A 72 0.42 -10.97 27.74
C PRO A 72 1.02 -10.59 26.36
N VAL A 73 0.41 -9.62 25.69
CA VAL A 73 0.82 -9.08 24.39
C VAL A 73 1.29 -7.65 24.62
N THR A 74 2.56 -7.39 24.30
CA THR A 74 3.12 -6.04 24.40
C THR A 74 2.69 -5.18 23.21
N ARG A 75 2.57 -3.87 23.42
CA ARG A 75 2.24 -2.88 22.37
C ARG A 75 3.18 -2.96 21.16
N LYS A 76 4.45 -3.31 21.39
CA LYS A 76 5.47 -3.53 20.33
C LYS A 76 5.14 -4.72 19.44
N ILE A 77 4.66 -5.82 20.03
CA ILE A 77 4.27 -7.02 19.30
C ILE A 77 3.05 -6.72 18.41
N TYR A 78 2.07 -5.99 18.93
CA TYR A 78 0.88 -5.58 18.16
C TYR A 78 1.23 -4.72 16.93
N VAL A 79 2.08 -3.69 17.09
CA VAL A 79 2.50 -2.86 15.96
C VAL A 79 3.26 -3.68 14.93
N LYS A 80 4.23 -4.50 15.36
CA LYS A 80 5.02 -5.35 14.45
C LYS A 80 4.11 -6.28 13.63
N GLU A 81 3.09 -6.81 14.26
CA GLU A 81 2.16 -7.72 13.62
C GLU A 81 1.30 -7.06 12.55
N LYS A 82 0.73 -5.89 12.81
CA LYS A 82 -0.06 -5.17 11.81
C LYS A 82 0.76 -4.76 10.60
N TYR A 83 2.02 -4.37 10.79
CA TYR A 83 2.95 -4.14 9.68
C TYR A 83 3.24 -5.42 8.90
N CYS A 84 3.48 -6.55 9.60
CA CYS A 84 3.70 -7.84 8.96
C CYS A 84 2.48 -8.27 8.14
N LEU A 85 1.27 -8.10 8.66
CA LEU A 85 0.04 -8.41 7.96
C LEU A 85 -0.16 -7.49 6.75
N GLY A 86 0.11 -6.20 6.89
CA GLY A 86 0.10 -5.24 5.78
C GLY A 86 1.01 -5.67 4.63
N LEU A 87 2.25 -6.03 4.95
CA LEU A 87 3.24 -6.48 3.98
C LEU A 87 2.86 -7.82 3.36
N LEU A 88 2.48 -8.82 4.15
CA LEU A 88 2.09 -10.14 3.64
C LEU A 88 0.86 -10.07 2.72
N ASN A 89 -0.16 -9.33 3.14
CA ASN A 89 -1.38 -9.17 2.35
C ASN A 89 -1.08 -8.40 1.06
N GLY A 90 -0.40 -7.25 1.18
CA GLY A 90 -0.09 -6.40 0.03
C GLY A 90 0.83 -7.07 -0.98
N ILE A 91 1.91 -7.71 -0.54
CA ILE A 91 2.82 -8.45 -1.43
C ILE A 91 2.11 -9.66 -2.04
N GLY A 92 1.23 -10.34 -1.28
CA GLY A 92 0.44 -11.45 -1.79
C GLY A 92 -0.48 -11.04 -2.95
N PHE A 93 -1.29 -9.99 -2.77
CA PHE A 93 -2.16 -9.48 -3.83
C PHE A 93 -1.37 -8.91 -5.01
N TRP A 94 -0.27 -8.22 -4.75
CA TRP A 94 0.65 -7.74 -5.79
C TRP A 94 1.17 -8.89 -6.65
N LEU A 95 1.75 -9.93 -6.03
CA LEU A 95 2.29 -11.10 -6.73
C LEU A 95 1.22 -11.79 -7.58
N VAL A 96 0.04 -12.05 -7.01
CA VAL A 96 -1.06 -12.69 -7.74
C VAL A 96 -1.48 -11.84 -8.94
N SER A 97 -1.64 -10.52 -8.74
CA SER A 97 -2.02 -9.61 -9.83
C SER A 97 -0.95 -9.51 -10.93
N ALA A 98 0.33 -9.44 -10.56
CA ALA A 98 1.43 -9.38 -11.50
C ALA A 98 1.54 -10.66 -12.36
N VAL A 99 1.36 -11.83 -11.75
CA VAL A 99 1.35 -13.11 -12.48
C VAL A 99 0.16 -13.20 -13.44
N VAL A 100 -1.04 -12.88 -12.97
CA VAL A 100 -2.26 -12.95 -13.81
C VAL A 100 -2.16 -11.98 -14.98
N VAL A 101 -1.74 -10.75 -14.73
CA VAL A 101 -1.55 -9.75 -15.78
C VAL A 101 -0.46 -10.21 -16.75
N GLY A 102 0.70 -10.65 -16.27
CA GLY A 102 1.80 -11.13 -17.12
C GLY A 102 1.43 -12.31 -18.03
N ILE A 103 0.58 -13.23 -17.56
CA ILE A 103 0.07 -14.32 -18.41
C ILE A 103 -0.83 -13.74 -19.52
N VAL A 104 -1.68 -12.78 -19.18
CA VAL A 104 -2.62 -12.18 -20.14
C VAL A 104 -1.89 -11.33 -21.18
N THR A 105 -0.87 -10.58 -20.77
CA THR A 105 -0.04 -9.77 -21.69
C THR A 105 0.69 -10.67 -22.70
N ALA A 106 1.23 -11.80 -22.23
CA ALA A 106 1.90 -12.80 -23.05
C ALA A 106 0.94 -13.47 -24.05
N VAL A 107 -0.26 -13.86 -23.61
CA VAL A 107 -1.28 -14.47 -24.49
C VAL A 107 -1.80 -13.48 -25.53
N ARG A 108 -1.96 -12.20 -25.16
CA ARG A 108 -2.41 -11.14 -26.09
C ARG A 108 -1.30 -10.66 -27.03
N ASN A 109 -0.08 -11.19 -26.92
CA ASN A 109 1.06 -10.92 -27.80
C ASN A 109 1.34 -9.42 -27.98
N ARG A 110 1.22 -8.63 -26.90
CA ARG A 110 1.28 -7.15 -26.96
C ARG A 110 2.68 -6.55 -27.06
N GLY A 111 3.72 -7.37 -27.20
CA GLY A 111 5.07 -6.88 -27.50
C GLY A 111 5.73 -6.03 -26.41
N THR A 112 5.18 -5.99 -25.20
CA THR A 112 5.86 -5.37 -24.05
C THR A 112 7.10 -6.18 -23.70
N ALA A 113 8.26 -5.53 -23.63
CA ALA A 113 9.49 -6.19 -23.22
C ALA A 113 9.31 -6.71 -21.77
N PRO A 114 9.71 -7.96 -21.46
CA PRO A 114 9.59 -8.50 -20.11
C PRO A 114 10.24 -7.63 -19.03
N VAL A 115 11.30 -6.92 -19.41
CA VAL A 115 12.04 -6.00 -18.54
C VAL A 115 11.19 -4.79 -18.14
N ASP A 116 10.50 -4.16 -19.10
CA ASP A 116 9.66 -2.98 -18.83
C ASP A 116 8.46 -3.33 -17.95
N PHE A 117 7.86 -4.50 -18.16
CA PHE A 117 6.78 -5.00 -17.32
C PHE A 117 7.22 -5.21 -15.85
N ILE A 118 8.42 -5.75 -15.64
CA ILE A 118 8.98 -5.93 -14.29
C ILE A 118 9.21 -4.57 -13.62
N TRP A 119 9.68 -3.57 -14.37
CA TRP A 119 9.88 -2.22 -13.85
C TRP A 119 8.57 -1.55 -13.44
N GLU A 120 7.53 -1.65 -14.27
CA GLU A 120 6.19 -1.17 -13.92
C GLU A 120 5.65 -1.86 -12.67
N CYS A 121 5.78 -3.19 -12.58
CA CYS A 121 5.37 -3.95 -11.41
C CYS A 121 6.08 -3.48 -10.14
N LEU A 122 7.37 -3.20 -10.24
CA LEU A 122 8.17 -2.71 -9.11
C LEU A 122 7.68 -1.34 -8.68
N LEU A 123 7.38 -0.42 -9.60
CA LEU A 123 6.82 0.90 -9.27
C LEU A 123 5.53 0.78 -8.45
N TYR A 124 4.61 -0.13 -8.79
CA TYR A 124 3.40 -0.32 -7.99
C TYR A 124 3.67 -0.85 -6.57
N LEU A 125 4.72 -1.65 -6.38
CA LEU A 125 5.15 -2.10 -5.06
C LEU A 125 5.61 -0.93 -4.18
N THR A 126 6.22 0.09 -4.79
CA THR A 126 6.70 1.28 -4.06
C THR A 126 5.54 2.11 -3.53
N VAL A 127 4.47 2.24 -4.32
CA VAL A 127 3.22 2.90 -3.92
C VAL A 127 2.56 2.16 -2.77
N LEU A 128 2.55 0.81 -2.79
CA LEU A 128 2.05 -0.01 -1.69
C LEU A 128 2.80 0.29 -0.39
N PHE A 129 4.14 0.28 -0.41
CA PHE A 129 4.93 0.56 0.79
C PHE A 129 4.72 1.99 1.31
N ALA A 130 4.66 2.98 0.42
CA ALA A 130 4.38 4.36 0.79
C ALA A 130 2.99 4.50 1.45
N MET A 131 1.97 3.83 0.89
CA MET A 131 0.63 3.81 1.47
C MET A 131 0.60 3.16 2.84
N LEU A 132 1.21 1.97 3.02
CA LEU A 132 1.27 1.30 4.32
C LEU A 132 2.01 2.15 5.35
N ALA A 133 3.11 2.81 4.95
CA ALA A 133 3.88 3.72 5.80
C ALA A 133 3.07 4.93 6.26
N LEU A 134 2.10 5.42 5.48
CA LEU A 134 1.27 6.56 5.88
C LEU A 134 0.01 6.12 6.63
N MET A 135 -0.67 5.08 6.14
CA MET A 135 -1.96 4.65 6.64
C MET A 135 -1.88 4.00 8.02
N LEU A 136 -0.90 3.12 8.26
CA LEU A 136 -0.76 2.40 9.53
C LEU A 136 -0.57 3.32 10.75
N PRO A 137 0.37 4.29 10.77
CA PRO A 137 0.55 5.17 11.93
C PRO A 137 -0.67 6.07 12.17
N VAL A 138 -1.31 6.57 11.10
CA VAL A 138 -2.49 7.43 11.20
C VAL A 138 -3.67 6.67 11.80
N GLN A 139 -3.92 5.45 11.30
CA GLN A 139 -4.99 4.61 11.81
C GLN A 139 -4.72 4.20 13.26
N LEU A 140 -3.50 3.80 13.62
CA LEU A 140 -3.13 3.49 15.01
C LEU A 140 -3.26 4.69 15.96
N LYS A 141 -3.04 5.92 15.47
CA LYS A 141 -3.14 7.15 16.28
C LYS A 141 -4.57 7.55 16.53
N TYR A 142 -5.32 7.82 15.46
CA TYR A 142 -6.65 8.43 15.55
C TYR A 142 -7.76 7.42 15.73
N GLY A 143 -7.55 6.20 15.23
CA GLY A 143 -8.48 5.09 15.29
C GLY A 143 -9.84 5.34 14.64
N GLY A 144 -10.58 4.26 14.41
CA GLY A 144 -11.96 4.25 13.92
C GLY A 144 -12.17 5.08 12.66
N GLU A 145 -13.33 5.77 12.58
CA GLU A 145 -13.72 6.61 11.45
C GLU A 145 -12.88 7.89 11.33
N LYS A 146 -12.37 8.43 12.46
CA LYS A 146 -11.52 9.62 12.46
C LYS A 146 -10.19 9.36 11.77
N GLY A 147 -9.61 8.16 11.94
CA GLY A 147 -8.42 7.72 11.19
C GLY A 147 -8.63 7.73 9.68
N ARG A 148 -9.77 7.23 9.20
CA ARG A 148 -10.11 7.21 7.77
C ARG A 148 -10.24 8.63 7.20
N LEU A 149 -10.93 9.52 7.91
CA LEU A 149 -11.04 10.92 7.51
C LEU A 149 -9.67 11.59 7.38
N VAL A 150 -8.77 11.37 8.36
CA VAL A 150 -7.41 11.93 8.32
C VAL A 150 -6.61 11.36 7.14
N ILE A 151 -6.77 10.07 6.80
CA ILE A 151 -6.13 9.46 5.63
C ILE A 151 -6.64 10.11 4.33
N VAL A 152 -7.95 10.28 4.18
CA VAL A 152 -8.54 10.91 3.00
C VAL A 152 -8.03 12.35 2.84
N ILE A 153 -7.99 13.12 3.94
CA ILE A 153 -7.46 14.48 3.94
C ILE A 153 -5.97 14.48 3.57
N ALA A 154 -5.17 13.58 4.14
CA ALA A 154 -3.75 13.49 3.84
C ALA A 154 -3.49 13.18 2.36
N VAL A 155 -4.22 12.23 1.78
CA VAL A 155 -4.12 11.90 0.35
C VAL A 155 -4.57 13.08 -0.51
N ALA A 156 -5.66 13.77 -0.16
CA ALA A 156 -6.13 14.95 -0.89
C ALA A 156 -5.08 16.07 -0.88
N VAL A 157 -4.44 16.34 0.25
CA VAL A 157 -3.37 17.33 0.36
C VAL A 157 -2.17 16.95 -0.51
N ILE A 158 -1.75 15.68 -0.49
CA ILE A 158 -0.64 15.20 -1.34
C ILE A 158 -0.96 15.41 -2.82
N LEU A 159 -2.18 15.07 -3.26
CA LEU A 159 -2.62 15.27 -4.64
C LEU A 159 -2.67 16.75 -5.02
N CYS A 160 -3.20 17.61 -4.15
CA CYS A 160 -3.21 19.06 -4.38
C CYS A 160 -1.81 19.64 -4.52
N VAL A 161 -0.86 19.21 -3.67
CA VAL A 161 0.54 19.63 -3.76
C VAL A 161 1.18 19.13 -5.04
N ALA A 162 0.95 17.87 -5.43
CA ALA A 162 1.50 17.28 -6.65
C ALA A 162 0.99 17.98 -7.92
N ILE A 163 -0.31 18.26 -8.00
CA ILE A 163 -0.90 18.97 -9.15
C ILE A 163 -0.46 20.43 -9.14
N GLY A 164 -0.38 21.05 -7.96
CA GLY A 164 0.07 22.44 -7.79
C GLY A 164 1.53 22.63 -8.22
N SER A 165 2.42 21.72 -7.81
CA SER A 165 3.83 21.76 -8.20
C SER A 165 4.02 21.48 -9.69
N ALA A 166 3.27 20.53 -10.27
CA ALA A 166 3.32 20.25 -11.70
C ALA A 166 2.92 21.49 -12.53
N LYS A 167 1.81 22.15 -12.18
CA LYS A 167 1.38 23.40 -12.84
C LYS A 167 2.35 24.56 -12.63
N PHE A 168 3.05 24.60 -11.50
CA PHE A 168 4.07 25.60 -11.24
C PHE A 168 5.32 25.38 -12.10
N MET A 169 5.78 24.14 -12.23
CA MET A 169 6.91 23.76 -13.09
C MET A 169 6.61 24.03 -14.57
N GLU A 170 5.39 23.72 -15.02
CA GLU A 170 4.91 24.01 -16.38
C GLU A 170 4.93 25.52 -16.66
N ARG A 171 4.49 26.35 -15.70
CA ARG A 171 4.58 27.82 -15.82
C ARG A 171 5.99 28.36 -15.75
N ALA A 172 6.90 27.67 -15.05
CA ALA A 172 8.30 28.06 -14.93
C ALA A 172 9.16 27.59 -16.13
N ASN A 173 8.57 26.88 -17.10
CA ASN A 173 9.25 26.30 -18.26
C ASN A 173 10.47 25.44 -17.88
N VAL A 174 10.40 24.82 -16.70
CA VAL A 174 11.44 23.90 -16.21
C VAL A 174 11.21 22.57 -16.90
N ASP A 175 12.08 22.26 -17.87
CA ASP A 175 11.98 21.03 -18.63
C ASP A 175 12.36 19.83 -17.75
N ALA A 176 11.36 19.08 -17.31
CA ALA A 176 11.54 17.89 -16.49
C ALA A 176 12.08 16.69 -17.28
N SER A 177 12.15 16.80 -18.61
CA SER A 177 12.61 15.76 -19.55
C SER A 177 14.01 15.24 -19.21
N GLY A 178 14.96 16.13 -18.90
CA GLY A 178 16.34 15.77 -18.56
C GLY A 178 16.47 14.96 -17.26
N THR A 179 15.51 15.11 -16.33
CA THR A 179 15.50 14.30 -15.10
C THR A 179 15.02 12.88 -15.38
N VAL A 180 14.04 12.72 -16.28
CA VAL A 180 13.49 11.43 -16.69
C VAL A 180 14.53 10.64 -17.50
N GLU A 181 15.25 11.28 -18.42
CA GLU A 181 16.33 10.64 -19.18
C GLU A 181 17.52 10.25 -18.29
N TRP A 182 17.89 11.07 -17.31
CA TRP A 182 18.96 10.74 -16.37
C TRP A 182 18.61 9.54 -15.48
N ILE A 183 17.35 9.45 -15.03
CA ILE A 183 16.82 8.29 -14.29
C ILE A 183 16.81 7.04 -15.17
N ALA A 184 16.39 7.16 -16.43
CA ALA A 184 16.40 6.05 -17.38
C ALA A 184 17.83 5.54 -17.66
N ALA A 185 18.82 6.45 -17.74
CA ALA A 185 20.22 6.10 -17.97
C ALA A 185 20.92 5.45 -16.76
N HIS A 186 20.52 5.77 -15.53
CA HIS A 186 21.07 5.21 -14.28
C HIS A 186 20.06 4.33 -13.53
N SER A 187 19.31 3.54 -14.28
CA SER A 187 18.19 2.71 -13.80
C SER A 187 18.55 1.95 -12.52
N VAL A 188 19.62 1.15 -12.50
CA VAL A 188 20.02 0.33 -11.32
C VAL A 188 20.31 1.15 -10.06
N PHE A 189 21.05 2.26 -10.16
CA PHE A 189 21.39 3.12 -9.01
C PHE A 189 20.15 3.83 -8.46
N SER A 190 19.29 4.32 -9.36
CA SER A 190 18.04 4.99 -9.00
C SER A 190 17.08 4.06 -8.24
N TYR A 191 16.99 2.78 -8.64
CA TYR A 191 16.16 1.79 -7.95
C TYR A 191 16.72 1.40 -6.59
N GLY A 192 18.06 1.24 -6.47
CA GLY A 192 18.70 0.99 -5.19
C GLY A 192 18.43 2.09 -4.17
N LEU A 193 18.53 3.35 -4.62
CA LEU A 193 18.19 4.53 -3.82
C LEU A 193 16.69 4.55 -3.45
N LEU A 194 15.81 4.23 -4.40
CA LEU A 194 14.37 4.20 -4.17
C LEU A 194 13.97 3.15 -3.13
N VAL A 195 14.53 1.94 -3.20
CA VAL A 195 14.32 0.89 -2.17
C VAL A 195 14.86 1.34 -0.82
N ALA A 196 16.03 1.97 -0.77
CA ALA A 196 16.60 2.48 0.48
C ALA A 196 15.71 3.57 1.12
N VAL A 197 15.17 4.49 0.32
CA VAL A 197 14.22 5.52 0.78
C VAL A 197 12.94 4.88 1.31
N LEU A 198 12.39 3.86 0.65
CA LEU A 198 11.18 3.17 1.10
C LEU A 198 11.40 2.42 2.42
N LEU A 199 12.53 1.73 2.57
CA LEU A 199 12.89 1.07 3.81
C LEU A 199 13.06 2.08 4.95
N ALA A 200 13.68 3.23 4.68
CA ALA A 200 13.80 4.32 5.63
C ALA A 200 12.41 4.87 6.03
N LEU A 201 11.51 5.10 5.07
CA LEU A 201 10.14 5.56 5.32
C LEU A 201 9.35 4.56 6.17
N LEU A 202 9.42 3.26 5.85
CA LEU A 202 8.78 2.22 6.65
C LEU A 202 9.35 2.16 8.07
N TRP A 203 10.67 2.32 8.21
CA TRP A 203 11.33 2.33 9.52
C TRP A 203 10.92 3.55 10.36
N ILE A 204 10.88 4.74 9.77
CA ILE A 204 10.40 5.97 10.41
C ILE A 204 8.92 5.80 10.82
N SER A 205 8.09 5.28 9.91
CA SER A 205 6.67 5.04 10.16
C SER A 205 6.44 4.05 11.32
N TYR A 206 7.25 2.99 11.38
CA TYR A 206 7.23 2.03 12.48
C TYR A 206 7.60 2.70 13.81
N ARG A 207 8.63 3.56 13.83
CA ARG A 207 9.03 4.31 15.04
C ARG A 207 7.94 5.27 15.51
N ILE A 208 7.27 5.97 14.58
CA ILE A 208 6.13 6.84 14.90
C ILE A 208 4.97 6.03 15.48
N SER A 209 4.66 4.88 14.86
CA SER A 209 3.59 3.98 15.30
C SER A 209 3.84 3.43 16.71
N LEU A 210 5.09 3.05 17.00
CA LEU A 210 5.51 2.64 18.35
C LEU A 210 5.33 3.75 19.37
N HIS A 211 5.82 4.96 19.07
CA HIS A 211 5.75 6.10 19.99
C HIS A 211 4.31 6.52 20.27
N VAL A 212 3.46 6.52 19.24
CA VAL A 212 2.02 6.78 19.36
C VAL A 212 1.36 5.74 20.26
N MET A 213 1.65 4.45 20.06
CA MET A 213 1.09 3.38 20.87
C MET A 213 1.60 3.39 22.31
N GLU A 214 2.88 3.71 22.56
CA GLU A 214 3.44 3.81 23.92
C GLU A 214 2.83 4.98 24.71
N LYS A 215 2.51 6.10 24.05
CA LYS A 215 1.87 7.27 24.69
C LYS A 215 0.35 7.16 24.84
N LYS A 216 -0.30 6.17 24.21
CA LYS A 216 -1.75 5.99 24.26
C LYS A 216 -2.14 5.42 25.64
N GLN A 217 -2.48 6.26 26.60
CA GLN A 217 -3.08 5.82 27.85
C GLN A 217 -4.50 5.31 27.56
N TYR A 218 -4.77 4.05 27.91
CA TYR A 218 -6.11 3.46 27.89
C TYR A 218 -6.70 3.55 29.28
#